data_AF-A0A0F9CP08-F1
#
_entry.id   AF-A0A0F9CP08-F1
#
_cell.length_a   1.000
_cell.length_b   1.000
_cell.length_c   1.000
_cell.angle_alpha   90.00
_cell.angle_beta   90.00
_cell.angle_gamma   90.00
#
_symmetry.space_group_name_H-M   'P 1'
#
loop_
_entity.id
_entity.type
_entity.pdbx_description
1 polymer ?
#
loop_
_entity_poly.entity_id
_entity_poly.type
_entity_poly.pdbx_seq_one_letter_code
_entity_poly.pdbx_strand_id
1 'polypeptide(L)'
;VKYSSTVVLTHILSPLDDANPNITLGTTFLQRFMIGEGGSGTMTVRQRFVQASPPYNMGDGNVFSFIFAIFDNLSNEIEAIYHAPDPPWANNGPTDIRPDRIDLKTGKLYKTIKIIGEDKSLFMDPDFIQESEEIEITADFKNSDMDLIPHPFQGNDLTGKTVIMFDPMSVIVERLEDIKNSGGDASEIIFGNYLNIDNEELNRARPPGVMSVSISMK
;
A
#
# COMPACT_ATOMS: atom_id res chain seq x y z
N VAL A 1 25.48 17.30 -26.07
CA VAL A 1 24.31 18.02 -25.50
C VAL A 1 23.40 16.97 -24.90
N LYS A 2 23.30 16.87 -23.56
CA LYS A 2 22.40 15.91 -22.89
C LYS A 2 21.01 16.53 -22.87
N TYR A 3 20.06 15.93 -23.58
CA TYR A 3 18.66 16.32 -23.48
C TYR A 3 18.00 15.45 -22.40
N SER A 4 17.69 16.07 -21.25
CA SER A 4 16.83 15.48 -20.22
C SER A 4 15.41 15.91 -20.54
N SER A 5 14.60 15.02 -21.13
CA SER A 5 13.16 15.26 -21.27
C SER A 5 12.46 14.80 -19.99
N THR A 6 12.18 15.74 -19.10
CA THR A 6 11.29 15.52 -17.96
C THR A 6 9.86 15.71 -18.45
N VAL A 7 9.06 14.64 -18.45
CA VAL A 7 7.62 14.75 -18.66
C VAL A 7 6.98 14.81 -17.28
N VAL A 8 6.51 16.00 -16.89
CA VAL A 8 5.70 16.21 -15.68
C VAL A 8 4.24 16.16 -16.11
N LEU A 9 3.53 15.12 -15.70
CA LEU A 9 2.09 15.03 -15.90
C LEU A 9 1.40 15.44 -14.59
N THR A 10 0.93 16.68 -14.53
CA THR A 10 0.16 17.18 -13.37
C THR A 10 -1.30 16.85 -13.59
N HIS A 11 -1.83 15.83 -12.91
CA HIS A 11 -3.27 15.61 -12.81
C HIS A 11 -3.81 16.34 -11.59
N ILE A 12 -4.53 17.44 -11.83
CA ILE A 12 -5.32 18.13 -10.80
C ILE A 12 -6.69 17.44 -10.78
N LEU A 13 -6.98 16.71 -9.71
CA LEU A 13 -8.35 16.25 -9.43
C LEU A 13 -9.05 17.33 -8.61
N SER A 14 -9.75 18.23 -9.28
CA SER A 14 -10.67 19.18 -8.61
C SER A 14 -12.07 18.57 -8.55
N PRO A 15 -12.73 18.48 -7.39
CA PRO A 15 -14.19 18.48 -7.39
C PRO A 15 -14.66 19.81 -8.01
N LEU A 16 -15.58 19.73 -8.97
CA LEU A 16 -16.27 20.89 -9.54
C LEU A 16 -17.18 21.46 -8.45
N ASP A 17 -16.69 22.42 -7.68
CA ASP A 17 -17.53 23.36 -6.95
C ASP A 17 -17.06 24.78 -7.27
N ASP A 18 -17.86 25.45 -8.09
CA ASP A 18 -17.72 26.88 -8.36
C ASP A 18 -18.04 27.66 -7.08
N ALA A 19 -17.13 28.58 -6.72
CA ALA A 19 -17.28 29.67 -5.75
C ALA A 19 -16.84 29.44 -4.28
N ASN A 20 -15.54 29.20 -4.05
CA ASN A 20 -14.86 29.72 -2.84
C ASN A 20 -13.32 29.83 -3.04
N PRO A 21 -12.67 31.01 -2.88
CA PRO A 21 -11.22 31.17 -3.10
C PRO A 21 -10.34 30.74 -1.92
N ASN A 22 -10.85 29.94 -0.98
CA ASN A 22 -10.02 29.36 0.08
C ASN A 22 -9.35 28.09 -0.45
N ILE A 23 -8.03 28.17 -0.60
CA ILE A 23 -7.11 27.15 -1.14
C ILE A 23 -7.40 25.78 -0.51
N THR A 24 -8.10 24.92 -1.24
CA THR A 24 -8.18 23.50 -0.96
C THR A 24 -6.86 22.87 -1.40
N LEU A 25 -6.01 22.50 -0.45
CA LEU A 25 -4.79 21.73 -0.72
C LEU A 25 -5.20 20.35 -1.27
N GLY A 26 -5.21 20.21 -2.59
CA GLY A 26 -5.34 18.92 -3.24
C GLY A 26 -4.13 18.05 -2.92
N THR A 27 -4.37 16.79 -2.58
CA THR A 27 -3.32 15.78 -2.44
C THR A 27 -2.60 15.63 -3.78
N THR A 28 -1.33 16.06 -3.84
CA THR A 28 -0.52 15.96 -5.06
C THR A 28 0.30 14.68 -4.99
N PHE A 29 -0.02 13.71 -5.86
CA PHE A 29 0.82 12.53 -6.07
C PHE A 29 1.81 12.82 -7.21
N LEU A 30 3.11 12.84 -6.90
CA LEU A 30 4.17 13.01 -7.87
C LEU A 30 4.78 11.65 -8.21
N GLN A 31 4.57 11.15 -9.43
CA GLN A 31 5.30 9.99 -9.95
C GLN A 31 6.43 10.45 -10.86
N ARG A 32 7.65 9.99 -10.59
CA ARG A 32 8.81 10.19 -11.46
C ARG A 32 9.17 8.87 -12.14
N PHE A 33 9.13 8.87 -13.47
CA PHE A 33 9.66 7.77 -14.27
C PHE A 33 11.03 8.14 -14.80
N MET A 34 12.00 7.25 -14.62
CA MET A 34 13.31 7.34 -15.28
C MET A 34 13.36 6.25 -16.35
N ILE A 35 13.29 6.65 -17.62
CA ILE A 35 13.46 5.72 -18.74
C ILE A 35 14.93 5.79 -19.15
N GLY A 36 15.66 4.68 -18.98
CA GLY A 36 17.04 4.54 -19.43
C GLY A 36 17.14 4.50 -20.96
N GLU A 37 18.20 5.07 -21.51
CA GLU A 37 18.45 5.08 -22.95
C GLU A 37 19.01 3.72 -23.40
N GLY A 38 18.26 2.97 -24.21
CA GLY A 38 18.78 1.72 -24.78
C GLY A 38 17.76 0.71 -25.34
N GLY A 39 16.45 0.90 -25.15
CA GLY A 39 15.44 -0.03 -25.67
C GLY A 39 14.18 0.66 -26.17
N SER A 40 13.65 0.22 -27.32
CA SER A 40 12.28 0.58 -27.72
C SER A 40 11.30 -0.29 -26.92
N GLY A 41 10.74 0.29 -25.86
CA GLY A 41 9.75 -0.37 -25.02
C GLY A 41 8.54 0.53 -24.81
N THR A 42 7.34 -0.04 -24.82
CA THR A 42 6.14 0.64 -24.36
C THR A 42 6.02 0.42 -22.86
N MET A 43 6.12 1.49 -22.07
CA MET A 43 5.80 1.46 -20.64
C MET A 43 4.33 1.84 -20.47
N THR A 44 3.51 0.91 -19.99
CA THR A 44 2.13 1.19 -19.60
C THR A 44 2.07 1.36 -18.09
N VAL A 45 1.62 2.53 -17.65
CA VAL A 45 1.34 2.81 -16.25
C VAL A 45 -0.17 2.90 -16.11
N ARG A 46 -0.74 2.04 -15.26
CA ARG A 46 -2.13 2.14 -14.86
C ARG A 46 -2.17 2.56 -13.40
N GLN A 47 -2.72 3.74 -13.15
CA GLN A 47 -2.99 4.19 -11.80
C GLN A 47 -4.49 4.15 -11.56
N ARG A 48 -4.90 3.54 -10.45
CA ARG A 48 -6.28 3.56 -9.98
C ARG A 48 -6.23 3.73 -8.48
N PHE A 49 -6.65 4.89 -8.00
CA PHE A 49 -6.94 5.04 -6.58
C PHE A 49 -8.27 4.31 -6.32
N VAL A 50 -8.19 3.08 -5.84
CA VAL A 50 -9.35 2.33 -5.37
C VAL A 50 -9.24 2.28 -3.86
N GLN A 51 -9.93 3.19 -3.18
CA GLN A 51 -10.14 3.07 -1.74
C GLN A 51 -11.20 1.98 -1.53
N ALA A 52 -10.78 0.73 -1.53
CA ALA A 52 -11.62 -0.37 -1.08
C ALA A 52 -11.39 -0.52 0.43
N SER A 53 -12.12 0.23 1.24
CA SER A 53 -12.04 0.11 2.70
C SER A 53 -12.80 -1.13 3.17
N PRO A 54 -12.07 -2.08 3.76
CA PRO A 54 -12.45 -2.61 5.06
C PRO A 54 -11.30 -2.42 6.07
N PRO A 55 -11.56 -2.43 7.38
CA PRO A 55 -10.47 -2.51 8.35
C PRO A 55 -9.61 -3.73 8.02
N TYR A 56 -8.31 -3.52 7.88
CA TYR A 56 -7.35 -4.63 7.77
C TYR A 56 -7.09 -5.18 9.17
N ASN A 57 -6.87 -6.48 9.23
CA ASN A 57 -6.49 -7.18 10.44
C ASN A 57 -5.41 -8.19 10.05
N MET A 58 -4.27 -8.15 10.75
CA MET A 58 -3.16 -9.08 10.53
C MET A 58 -3.20 -10.29 11.46
N GLY A 59 -4.22 -10.38 12.32
CA GLY A 59 -4.45 -11.47 13.27
C GLY A 59 -4.55 -11.00 14.73
N ASP A 60 -4.15 -9.76 15.04
CA ASP A 60 -4.04 -9.24 16.40
C ASP A 60 -4.78 -7.92 16.64
N GLY A 61 -5.56 -7.43 15.68
CA GLY A 61 -6.38 -6.23 15.86
C GLY A 61 -6.66 -5.47 14.55
N ASN A 62 -7.44 -4.40 14.67
CA ASN A 62 -7.72 -3.51 13.55
C ASN A 62 -6.50 -2.62 13.29
N VAL A 63 -6.01 -2.64 12.05
CA VAL A 63 -4.95 -1.77 11.57
C VAL A 63 -5.54 -0.40 11.25
N PHE A 64 -4.96 0.65 11.82
CA PHE A 64 -5.32 2.04 11.52
C PHE A 64 -4.72 2.50 10.20
N SER A 65 -3.41 2.26 10.02
CA SER A 65 -2.68 2.63 8.82
C SER A 65 -1.39 1.81 8.72
N PHE A 66 -0.91 1.62 7.51
CA PHE A 66 0.38 1.00 7.24
C PHE A 66 1.43 2.08 7.04
N ILE A 67 2.29 2.26 8.04
CA ILE A 67 3.42 3.19 7.99
C ILE A 67 4.72 2.38 7.96
N PHE A 68 5.34 2.30 6.79
CA PHE A 68 6.67 1.71 6.61
C PHE A 68 7.72 2.82 6.51
N ALA A 69 8.91 2.55 7.02
CA ALA A 69 10.05 3.45 6.90
C ALA A 69 11.33 2.68 6.56
N ILE A 70 12.24 3.34 5.83
CA ILE A 70 13.62 2.91 5.70
C ILE A 70 14.41 3.61 6.80
N PHE A 71 14.95 2.83 7.72
CA PHE A 71 15.81 3.30 8.80
C PHE A 71 17.28 3.05 8.42
N ASP A 72 18.09 4.09 8.40
CA ASP A 72 19.54 3.96 8.22
C ASP A 72 20.21 3.62 9.55
N ASN A 73 20.85 2.46 9.62
CA ASN A 73 21.46 1.97 10.85
C ASN A 73 22.75 2.73 11.23
N LEU A 74 23.32 3.54 10.33
CA LEU A 74 24.52 4.35 10.61
C LEU A 74 24.15 5.71 11.19
N SER A 75 23.25 6.44 10.53
CA SER A 75 22.80 7.76 10.97
C SER A 75 21.76 7.69 12.09
N ASN A 76 21.04 6.58 12.23
CA ASN A 76 19.84 6.44 13.06
C ASN A 76 18.72 7.39 12.63
N GLU A 77 18.63 7.69 11.32
CA GLU A 77 17.61 8.54 10.75
C GLU A 77 16.68 7.76 9.81
N ILE A 78 15.47 8.29 9.62
CA ILE A 78 14.55 7.79 8.60
C ILE A 78 14.91 8.43 7.26
N GLU A 79 15.17 7.61 6.25
CA GLU A 79 15.47 8.10 4.89
C GLU A 79 14.23 8.22 4.01
N ALA A 80 13.23 7.35 4.23
CA ALA A 80 12.03 7.30 3.42
C ALA A 80 10.86 6.74 4.22
N ILE A 81 9.65 7.17 3.89
CA ILE A 81 8.41 6.65 4.46
C ILE A 81 7.43 6.26 3.37
N TYR A 82 6.56 5.33 3.70
CA TYR A 82 5.33 5.04 3.00
C TYR A 82 4.21 5.05 4.03
N HIS A 83 3.14 5.79 3.76
CA HIS A 83 2.02 5.95 4.67
C HIS A 83 0.72 5.79 3.89
N ALA A 84 0.05 4.65 4.05
CA ALA A 84 -1.21 4.36 3.38
C ALA A 84 -2.17 3.55 4.27
N PRO A 85 -3.49 3.75 4.13
CA PRO A 85 -4.48 2.94 4.85
C PRO A 85 -4.53 1.49 4.36
N ASP A 86 -4.10 1.25 3.12
CA ASP A 86 -4.04 -0.07 2.50
C ASP A 86 -2.60 -0.63 2.55
N PRO A 87 -2.42 -1.94 2.75
CA PRO A 87 -1.11 -2.53 2.72
C PRO A 87 -0.58 -2.64 1.28
N PRO A 88 0.76 -2.70 1.10
CA PRO A 88 1.39 -2.79 -0.22
C PRO A 88 0.90 -3.98 -1.07
N TRP A 89 0.52 -5.10 -0.45
CA TRP A 89 0.11 -6.30 -1.18
C TRP A 89 -1.34 -6.27 -1.67
N ALA A 90 -2.25 -5.57 -1.00
CA ALA A 90 -3.71 -5.68 -1.23
C ALA A 90 -4.17 -5.39 -2.67
N ASN A 91 -3.45 -4.54 -3.40
CA ASN A 91 -3.81 -4.15 -4.77
C ASN A 91 -2.66 -4.30 -5.78
N ASN A 92 -1.52 -4.85 -5.35
CA ASN A 92 -0.35 -5.01 -6.21
C ASN A 92 0.03 -6.49 -6.42
N GLY A 93 -0.58 -7.40 -5.66
CA GLY A 93 -0.39 -8.85 -5.82
C GLY A 93 -1.36 -9.49 -6.84
N PRO A 94 -1.20 -10.80 -7.11
CA PRO A 94 -2.05 -11.56 -8.02
C PRO A 94 -3.49 -11.77 -7.50
N THR A 95 -3.71 -11.64 -6.19
CA THR A 95 -5.00 -11.89 -5.56
C THR A 95 -5.91 -10.67 -5.64
N ASP A 96 -7.05 -10.82 -6.30
CA ASP A 96 -8.06 -9.75 -6.36
C ASP A 96 -9.00 -9.83 -5.17
N ILE A 97 -8.83 -8.93 -4.19
CA ILE A 97 -9.63 -8.91 -2.95
C ILE A 97 -10.98 -8.18 -3.09
N ARG A 98 -11.36 -7.73 -4.29
CA ARG A 98 -12.64 -7.03 -4.50
C ARG A 98 -13.80 -8.03 -4.49
N PRO A 99 -14.86 -7.80 -3.71
CA PRO A 99 -16.03 -8.67 -3.67
C PRO A 99 -16.85 -8.57 -4.96
N ASP A 100 -17.37 -9.71 -5.41
CA ASP A 100 -18.41 -9.77 -6.44
C ASP A 100 -19.80 -9.72 -5.81
N ARG A 101 -19.92 -10.17 -4.56
CA ARG A 101 -21.18 -10.24 -3.80
C ARG A 101 -20.95 -9.91 -2.33
N ILE A 102 -21.93 -9.24 -1.74
CA ILE A 102 -22.02 -8.97 -0.31
C ILE A 102 -23.27 -9.68 0.22
N ASP A 103 -23.12 -10.53 1.23
CA ASP A 103 -24.27 -11.08 1.93
C ASP A 103 -24.85 -10.02 2.88
N LEU A 104 -26.02 -9.48 2.52
CA LEU A 104 -26.67 -8.40 3.27
C LEU A 104 -27.10 -8.80 4.69
N LYS A 105 -27.21 -10.11 5.00
CA LYS A 105 -27.57 -10.57 6.35
C LYS A 105 -26.38 -10.64 7.28
N THR A 106 -25.24 -11.09 6.76
CA THR A 106 -24.02 -11.35 7.56
C THR A 106 -22.95 -10.27 7.39
N GLY A 107 -23.04 -9.45 6.35
CA GLY A 107 -22.00 -8.49 5.96
C GLY A 107 -20.77 -9.15 5.31
N LYS A 108 -20.77 -10.47 5.13
CA LYS A 108 -19.64 -11.20 4.56
C LYS A 108 -19.47 -10.90 3.08
N LEU A 109 -18.21 -10.84 2.68
CA LEU A 109 -17.77 -10.52 1.33
C LEU A 109 -17.40 -11.82 0.61
N TYR A 110 -17.86 -11.99 -0.62
CA TYR A 110 -17.60 -13.19 -1.40
C TYR A 110 -17.06 -12.84 -2.79
N LYS A 111 -16.22 -13.74 -3.32
CA LYS A 111 -15.64 -13.66 -4.66
C LYS A 111 -15.90 -14.94 -5.43
N THR A 112 -16.25 -14.81 -6.69
CA THR A 112 -16.33 -15.95 -7.61
C THR A 112 -14.96 -16.17 -8.24
N ILE A 113 -14.29 -17.25 -7.87
CA ILE A 113 -13.05 -17.67 -8.51
C ILE A 113 -13.37 -18.65 -9.64
N LYS A 114 -12.74 -18.42 -10.80
CA LYS A 114 -12.83 -19.33 -11.94
C LYS A 114 -11.70 -20.34 -11.83
N ILE A 115 -12.05 -21.60 -11.68
CA ILE A 115 -11.08 -22.69 -11.63
C ILE A 115 -10.78 -23.08 -13.06
N ILE A 116 -9.52 -22.93 -13.43
CA ILE A 116 -8.99 -23.41 -14.70
C ILE A 116 -8.59 -24.87 -14.47
N GLY A 117 -9.06 -25.79 -15.32
CA GLY A 117 -8.70 -27.20 -15.23
C GLY A 117 -7.17 -27.40 -15.33
N GLU A 118 -6.67 -28.53 -14.83
CA GLU A 118 -5.22 -28.81 -14.87
C GLU A 118 -4.67 -29.04 -16.30
N ASP A 119 -5.55 -29.38 -17.24
CA ASP A 119 -5.18 -29.68 -18.62
C ASP A 119 -4.90 -28.41 -19.43
N LYS A 120 -3.61 -28.05 -19.48
CA LYS A 120 -3.11 -26.89 -20.23
C LYS A 120 -3.35 -26.97 -21.75
N SER A 121 -3.72 -28.12 -22.31
CA SER A 121 -4.03 -28.23 -23.74
C SER A 121 -5.31 -27.47 -24.12
N LEU A 122 -6.17 -27.20 -23.14
CA LEU A 122 -7.44 -26.50 -23.32
C LEU A 122 -7.34 -24.97 -23.19
N PHE A 123 -6.14 -24.39 -22.97
CA PHE A 123 -5.96 -22.92 -23.02
C PHE A 123 -6.29 -22.29 -24.39
N MET A 124 -6.43 -23.10 -25.44
CA MET A 124 -6.88 -22.68 -26.77
C MET A 124 -8.41 -22.69 -26.92
N ASP A 125 -9.15 -23.24 -25.95
CA ASP A 125 -10.60 -23.28 -25.92
C ASP A 125 -11.14 -22.11 -25.07
N PRO A 126 -11.92 -21.18 -25.65
CA PRO A 126 -12.52 -20.08 -24.91
C PRO A 126 -13.51 -20.51 -23.82
N ASP A 127 -14.01 -21.75 -23.86
CA ASP A 127 -14.94 -22.32 -22.86
C ASP A 127 -14.24 -23.18 -21.79
N PHE A 128 -12.91 -23.08 -21.65
CA PHE A 128 -12.10 -23.86 -20.70
C PHE A 128 -12.33 -23.54 -19.21
N ILE A 129 -13.22 -22.61 -18.88
CA ILE A 129 -13.63 -22.38 -17.49
C ILE A 129 -14.54 -23.55 -17.10
N GLN A 130 -13.95 -24.55 -16.45
CA GLN A 130 -14.66 -25.78 -16.10
C GLN A 130 -15.63 -25.54 -14.95
N GLU A 131 -15.22 -24.79 -13.92
CA GLU A 131 -16.01 -24.57 -12.72
C GLU A 131 -15.76 -23.19 -12.12
N SER A 132 -16.77 -22.64 -11.44
CA SER A 132 -16.62 -21.43 -10.64
C SER A 132 -17.03 -21.72 -9.20
N GLU A 133 -16.18 -21.36 -8.26
CA GLU A 133 -16.47 -21.49 -6.83
C GLU A 133 -16.62 -20.11 -6.20
N GLU A 134 -17.56 -20.00 -5.27
CA GLU A 134 -17.70 -18.79 -4.46
C GLU A 134 -16.93 -18.96 -3.15
N ILE A 135 -15.90 -18.14 -2.95
CA ILE A 135 -15.07 -18.15 -1.76
C ILE A 135 -15.34 -16.90 -0.90
N GLU A 136 -15.31 -17.06 0.42
CA GLU A 136 -15.38 -15.94 1.37
C GLU A 136 -14.06 -15.17 1.36
N ILE A 137 -14.13 -13.84 1.30
CA ILE A 137 -12.97 -12.95 1.41
C ILE A 137 -12.64 -12.76 2.90
N THR A 138 -11.88 -13.70 3.44
CA THR A 138 -11.39 -13.66 4.83
C THR A 138 -10.20 -12.71 5.00
N ALA A 139 -9.77 -12.46 6.25
CA ALA A 139 -8.53 -11.73 6.52
C ALA A 139 -7.31 -12.43 5.92
N ASP A 140 -7.24 -13.76 6.03
CA ASP A 140 -6.18 -14.57 5.42
C ASP A 140 -6.18 -14.42 3.90
N PHE A 141 -7.35 -14.40 3.26
CA PHE A 141 -7.45 -14.16 1.82
C PHE A 141 -6.92 -12.77 1.44
N LYS A 142 -7.20 -11.73 2.24
CA LYS A 142 -6.67 -10.37 2.03
C LYS A 142 -5.16 -10.27 2.23
N ASN A 143 -4.59 -11.12 3.08
CA ASN A 143 -3.16 -11.15 3.41
C ASN A 143 -2.39 -12.22 2.63
N SER A 144 -3.02 -12.93 1.69
CA SER A 144 -2.41 -14.02 0.92
C SER A 144 -1.17 -13.60 0.13
N ASP A 145 -1.14 -12.36 -0.34
CA ASP A 145 -0.03 -11.79 -1.11
C ASP A 145 0.99 -11.05 -0.25
N MET A 146 0.86 -11.08 1.08
CA MET A 146 1.74 -10.36 2.01
C MET A 146 3.21 -10.77 1.87
N ASP A 147 3.49 -12.06 1.66
CA ASP A 147 4.85 -12.56 1.47
C ASP A 147 5.45 -12.17 0.11
N LEU A 148 4.61 -11.94 -0.90
CA LEU A 148 5.05 -11.55 -2.24
C LEU A 148 5.47 -10.08 -2.29
N ILE A 149 4.76 -9.21 -1.56
CA ILE A 149 5.01 -7.76 -1.53
C ILE A 149 4.95 -7.27 -0.07
N PRO A 150 5.94 -7.65 0.76
CA PRO A 150 5.88 -7.40 2.21
C PRO A 150 6.00 -5.93 2.59
N HIS A 151 6.64 -5.13 1.75
CA HIS A 151 6.86 -3.70 1.95
C HIS A 151 6.97 -2.97 0.60
N PRO A 152 6.78 -1.64 0.57
CA PRO A 152 6.73 -0.87 -0.68
C PRO A 152 8.11 -0.58 -1.30
N PHE A 153 9.19 -0.67 -0.52
CA PHE A 153 10.57 -0.36 -0.95
C PHE A 153 11.25 -1.48 -1.75
N GLN A 154 10.49 -2.21 -2.58
CA GLN A 154 11.04 -3.27 -3.43
C GLN A 154 12.03 -2.69 -4.45
N GLY A 155 13.21 -3.30 -4.57
CA GLY A 155 14.25 -2.88 -5.53
C GLY A 155 15.15 -1.72 -5.06
N ASN A 156 14.95 -1.19 -3.85
CA ASN A 156 15.87 -0.21 -3.26
C ASN A 156 17.16 -0.89 -2.76
N ASP A 157 18.28 -0.15 -2.71
CA ASP A 157 19.47 -0.58 -2.00
C ASP A 157 19.27 -0.44 -0.49
N LEU A 158 19.16 -1.57 0.19
CA LEU A 158 18.96 -1.69 1.63
C LEU A 158 20.27 -2.01 2.38
N THR A 159 21.43 -1.88 1.73
CA THR A 159 22.72 -2.12 2.39
C THR A 159 22.90 -1.17 3.57
N GLY A 160 23.04 -1.73 4.78
CA GLY A 160 23.16 -0.95 6.01
C GLY A 160 21.84 -0.34 6.51
N LYS A 161 20.69 -0.71 5.93
CA LYS A 161 19.37 -0.16 6.26
C LYS A 161 18.41 -1.24 6.69
N THR A 162 17.40 -0.85 7.44
CA THR A 162 16.35 -1.74 7.93
C THR A 162 14.99 -1.20 7.50
N VAL A 163 14.15 -2.08 6.96
CA VAL A 163 12.74 -1.73 6.73
C VAL A 163 11.97 -1.97 8.01
N ILE A 164 11.42 -0.90 8.57
CA ILE A 164 10.60 -0.94 9.77
C ILE A 164 9.14 -0.64 9.42
N MET A 165 8.23 -1.18 10.21
CA MET A 165 6.81 -0.84 10.21
C MET A 165 6.47 -0.34 11.61
N PHE A 166 5.90 0.87 11.72
CA PHE A 166 5.38 1.34 12.99
C PHE A 166 4.19 0.48 13.39
N ASP A 167 4.01 0.19 14.69
CA ASP A 167 2.88 -0.60 15.17
C ASP A 167 1.56 -0.07 14.60
N PRO A 168 0.93 -0.80 13.67
CA PRO A 168 -0.22 -0.30 12.94
C PRO A 168 -1.48 -0.19 13.81
N MET A 169 -1.44 -0.72 15.04
CA MET A 169 -2.48 -0.60 16.05
C MET A 169 -2.14 0.42 17.15
N SER A 170 -1.03 1.15 17.01
CA SER A 170 -0.68 2.20 17.97
C SER A 170 -1.62 3.40 17.84
N VAL A 171 -2.01 3.98 18.98
CA VAL A 171 -2.75 5.26 19.06
C VAL A 171 -1.98 6.39 18.39
N ILE A 172 -0.64 6.31 18.32
CA ILE A 172 0.15 7.31 17.59
C ILE A 172 -0.06 7.16 16.07
N VAL A 173 -0.13 5.93 15.54
CA VAL A 173 -0.40 5.70 14.12
C VAL A 173 -1.82 6.16 13.75
N GLU A 174 -2.81 5.90 14.60
CA GLU A 174 -4.18 6.43 14.45
C GLU A 174 -4.16 7.97 14.33
N ARG A 175 -3.44 8.66 15.23
CA ARG A 175 -3.32 10.12 15.18
C ARG A 175 -2.60 10.63 13.94
N LEU A 176 -1.57 9.93 13.47
CA LEU A 176 -0.86 10.30 12.24
C LEU A 176 -1.79 10.15 11.02
N GLU A 177 -2.63 9.12 11.00
CA GLU A 177 -3.66 8.93 9.98
C GLU A 177 -4.70 10.06 10.04
N ASP A 178 -5.17 10.45 11.23
CA ASP A 178 -6.10 11.56 11.42
C ASP A 178 -5.54 12.90 10.94
N ILE A 179 -4.26 13.18 11.24
CA ILE A 179 -3.57 14.39 10.78
C ILE A 179 -3.52 14.42 9.26
N LYS A 180 -3.12 13.30 8.63
CA LYS A 180 -3.09 13.17 7.17
C LYS A 180 -4.49 13.40 6.57
N ASN A 181 -5.52 12.78 7.14
CA ASN A 181 -6.90 12.89 6.66
C ASN A 181 -7.51 14.30 6.88
N SER A 182 -6.99 15.06 7.84
CA SER A 182 -7.35 16.47 8.07
C SER A 182 -6.59 17.45 7.17
N GLY A 183 -5.76 16.96 6.25
CA GLY A 183 -4.93 17.79 5.35
C GLY A 183 -3.62 18.28 5.97
N GLY A 184 -3.25 17.78 7.14
CA GLY A 184 -1.95 18.04 7.76
C GLY A 184 -0.84 17.17 7.17
N ASP A 185 0.41 17.52 7.49
CA ASP A 185 1.59 16.79 7.05
C ASP A 185 2.10 15.83 8.13
N ALA A 186 1.58 14.60 8.14
CA ALA A 186 2.06 13.56 9.03
C ALA A 186 3.54 13.21 8.80
N SER A 187 4.09 13.49 7.61
CA SER A 187 5.49 13.21 7.31
C SER A 187 6.43 14.19 8.01
N GLU A 188 6.01 15.43 8.24
CA GLU A 188 6.74 16.41 9.05
C GLU A 188 6.97 15.91 10.49
N ILE A 189 5.99 15.22 11.08
CA ILE A 189 6.11 14.65 12.42
C ILE A 189 7.16 13.53 12.44
N ILE A 190 7.15 12.68 11.41
CA ILE A 190 8.05 11.52 11.31
C ILE A 190 9.49 11.97 11.03
N PHE A 191 9.70 12.85 10.05
CA PHE A 191 11.04 13.35 9.69
C PHE A 191 11.55 14.45 10.62
N GLY A 192 10.65 15.21 11.25
CA GLY A 192 10.97 16.32 12.16
C GLY A 192 11.47 15.89 13.53
N ASN A 193 11.78 14.59 13.71
CA ASN A 193 12.33 14.03 14.94
C ASN A 193 11.42 14.18 16.17
N TYR A 194 10.09 14.29 15.96
CA TYR A 194 9.09 14.42 17.03
C TYR A 194 8.67 13.08 17.65
N LEU A 195 9.11 11.96 17.06
CA LEU A 195 8.81 10.61 17.53
C LEU A 195 10.04 9.98 18.19
N ASN A 196 9.83 9.26 19.28
CA ASN A 196 10.73 8.23 19.77
C ASN A 196 10.36 6.93 19.06
N ILE A 197 11.31 6.34 18.34
CA ILE A 197 11.16 5.05 17.67
C ILE A 197 11.94 4.05 18.49
N ASP A 198 11.25 3.01 18.93
CA ASP A 198 11.86 1.92 19.68
C ASP A 198 12.73 1.05 18.76
N ASN A 199 13.77 0.47 19.33
CA ASN A 199 14.69 -0.42 18.61
C ASN A 199 14.40 -1.90 18.89
N GLU A 200 13.43 -2.19 19.75
CA GLU A 200 12.97 -3.55 20.00
C GLU A 200 11.85 -3.96 19.03
N GLU A 201 11.99 -5.17 18.53
CA GLU A 201 10.97 -5.78 17.69
C GLU A 201 9.74 -6.16 18.51
N LEU A 202 8.57 -5.75 18.02
CA LEU A 202 7.30 -6.14 18.58
C LEU A 202 6.92 -7.57 18.19
N ASN A 203 6.47 -8.36 19.17
CA ASN A 203 5.88 -9.67 18.94
C ASN A 203 4.44 -9.55 18.40
N ARG A 204 4.32 -9.14 17.14
CA ARG A 204 3.06 -8.94 16.41
C ARG A 204 3.07 -9.62 15.04
N ALA A 205 1.88 -9.85 14.49
CA ALA A 205 1.75 -10.29 13.11
C ALA A 205 2.26 -9.19 12.17
N ARG A 206 3.07 -9.58 11.18
CA ARG A 206 3.76 -8.64 10.30
C ARG A 206 4.20 -9.31 9.01
N PRO A 207 4.48 -8.54 7.96
CA PRO A 207 5.07 -9.07 6.74
C PRO A 207 6.48 -9.63 6.97
N PRO A 208 6.89 -10.67 6.22
CA PRO A 208 8.24 -11.22 6.35
C PRO A 208 9.31 -10.19 5.99
N GLY A 209 10.41 -10.20 6.74
CA GLY A 209 11.53 -9.29 6.52
C GLY A 209 11.31 -7.84 6.98
N VAL A 210 10.18 -7.54 7.63
CA VAL A 210 9.87 -6.21 8.16
C VAL A 210 9.94 -6.22 9.69
N MET A 211 10.68 -5.30 10.29
CA MET A 211 10.71 -5.13 11.75
C MET A 211 9.54 -4.27 12.21
N SER A 212 8.65 -4.82 13.05
CA SER A 212 7.58 -4.01 13.65
C SER A 212 8.09 -3.35 14.92
N VAL A 213 7.93 -2.04 15.06
CA VAL A 213 8.50 -1.27 16.18
C VAL A 213 7.44 -0.40 16.86
N SER A 214 7.64 -0.15 18.16
CA SER A 214 6.81 0.77 18.92
C SER A 214 7.23 2.22 18.67
N ILE A 215 6.27 3.15 18.74
CA ILE A 215 6.53 4.58 18.62
C ILE A 215 5.81 5.37 19.71
N SER A 216 6.42 6.46 20.16
CA SER A 216 5.82 7.43 21.09
C SER A 216 6.18 8.87 20.72
N MET A 217 5.38 9.84 21.17
CA MET A 217 5.74 11.25 21.03
C MET A 217 6.90 11.59 21.97
N LYS A 218 7.79 12.48 21.54
CA LYS A 218 8.78 13.11 22.41
C LYS A 218 8.20 14.18 23.32
#